data_AF-A0A0P1AI69-F1
#
_entry.id   AF-A0A0P1AI69-F1
#
_cell.length_a   1.000
_cell.length_b   1.000
_cell.length_c   1.000
_cell.angle_alpha   90.00
_cell.angle_beta   90.00
_cell.angle_gamma   90.00
#
_symmetry.space_group_name_H-M   'P 1'
#
loop_
_entity.id
_entity.type
_entity.pdbx_description
1 polymer ?
#
loop_
_entity_poly.entity_id
_entity_poly.type
_entity_poly.pdbx_seq_one_letter_code
_entity_poly.pdbx_strand_id
1 'polypeptide(L)'
;MAVKEESDVTEDWLLNDAKALGIIAQGVEIEHQTKVWSATRAMEAKGTLCDFFNRSTPRNRVVMTRRLHEFKMESGTSMAEHLDSIDELAVGLQTTGGPIDESRQHVVLLSSLPSE
;
A
#
# COMPACT_ATOMS: atom_id res chain seq x y z
N MET A 1 -0.34 -24.09 -32.09
CA MET A 1 -0.19 -23.21 -30.91
C MET A 1 -0.36 -24.10 -29.70
N ALA A 2 0.74 -24.52 -29.06
CA ALA A 2 0.68 -25.33 -27.86
C ALA A 2 0.63 -24.36 -26.66
N VAL A 3 -0.51 -24.33 -25.97
CA VAL A 3 -0.63 -23.75 -24.64
C VAL A 3 0.29 -24.59 -23.75
N LYS A 4 1.42 -24.01 -23.34
CA LYS A 4 2.41 -24.67 -22.50
C LYS A 4 1.96 -24.49 -21.06
N GLU A 5 1.70 -25.61 -20.39
CA GLU A 5 1.18 -25.69 -19.03
C GLU A 5 2.01 -24.87 -18.03
N GLU A 6 1.30 -24.04 -17.26
CA GLU A 6 1.78 -23.30 -16.10
C GLU A 6 1.96 -24.26 -14.91
N SER A 7 3.09 -24.95 -14.78
CA SER A 7 3.44 -25.59 -13.50
C SER A 7 4.90 -26.03 -13.43
N ASP A 8 5.86 -25.12 -13.62
CA ASP A 8 7.20 -25.36 -13.11
C ASP A 8 7.65 -24.15 -12.31
N VAL A 9 7.38 -24.21 -11.00
CA VAL A 9 7.91 -23.24 -10.06
C VAL A 9 9.42 -23.45 -10.04
N THR A 10 10.14 -22.66 -10.83
CA THR A 10 11.59 -22.76 -10.97
C THR A 10 12.26 -22.55 -9.62
N GLU A 11 13.36 -23.27 -9.33
CA GLU A 11 14.13 -23.08 -8.09
C GLU A 11 14.52 -21.61 -7.86
N ASP A 12 14.80 -20.88 -8.94
CA ASP A 12 15.05 -19.43 -8.91
C ASP A 12 13.85 -18.61 -8.38
N TRP A 13 12.62 -19.02 -8.71
CA TRP A 13 11.42 -18.37 -8.19
C TRP A 13 11.28 -18.60 -6.69
N LEU A 14 11.50 -19.82 -6.21
CA LEU A 14 11.46 -20.14 -4.78
C LEU A 14 12.54 -19.39 -3.99
N LEU A 15 13.74 -19.30 -4.56
CA LEU A 15 14.82 -18.52 -3.96
C LEU A 15 14.45 -17.03 -3.86
N ASN A 16 13.81 -16.47 -4.89
CA ASN A 16 13.35 -15.09 -4.89
C ASN A 16 12.18 -14.86 -3.92
N ASP A 17 11.24 -15.81 -3.82
CA ASP A 17 10.15 -15.75 -2.84
C ASP A 17 10.69 -15.79 -1.40
N ALA A 18 11.66 -16.66 -1.11
CA ALA A 18 12.31 -16.71 0.20
C ALA A 18 13.07 -15.41 0.54
N LYS A 19 13.77 -14.81 -0.44
CA LYS A 19 14.41 -13.50 -0.27
C LYS A 19 13.37 -12.40 0.02
N ALA A 20 12.28 -12.38 -0.74
CA ALA A 20 11.20 -11.41 -0.53
C ALA A 20 10.55 -11.58 0.85
N LEU A 21 10.34 -12.81 1.32
CA LEU A 21 9.86 -13.09 2.66
C LEU A 21 10.82 -12.55 3.73
N GLY A 22 12.13 -12.75 3.55
CA GLY A 22 13.16 -12.20 4.44
C GLY A 22 13.13 -10.68 4.52
N ILE A 23 12.97 -9.99 3.39
CA ILE A 23 12.83 -8.52 3.33
C ILE A 23 11.57 -8.07 4.06
N ILE A 24 10.42 -8.74 3.83
CA ILE A 24 9.16 -8.43 4.52
C ILE A 24 9.33 -8.60 6.03
N ALA A 25 9.88 -9.73 6.48
CA ALA A 25 10.08 -10.00 7.90
C ALA A 25 10.99 -8.95 8.55
N GLN A 26 12.06 -8.50 7.89
CA GLN A 26 12.94 -7.46 8.42
C GLN A 26 12.27 -6.08 8.50
N GLY A 27 11.33 -5.77 7.60
CA GLY A 27 10.61 -4.50 7.59
C GLY A 27 9.47 -4.40 8.61
N VAL A 28 9.07 -5.51 9.24
CA VAL A 28 7.99 -5.53 10.24
C VAL A 28 8.55 -5.20 11.63
N GLU A 29 7.92 -4.27 12.33
CA GLU A 29 8.29 -3.93 13.70
C GLU A 29 8.17 -5.14 14.65
N ILE A 30 9.03 -5.22 15.67
CA ILE A 30 9.14 -6.37 16.57
C ILE A 30 7.78 -6.74 17.21
N GLU A 31 6.95 -5.76 17.56
CA GLU A 31 5.63 -5.97 18.13
C GLU A 31 4.60 -6.61 17.18
N HIS A 32 4.91 -6.67 15.89
CA HIS A 32 4.05 -7.23 14.85
C HIS A 32 4.62 -8.49 14.19
N GLN A 33 5.82 -8.92 14.59
CA GLN A 33 6.50 -10.10 14.05
C GLN A 33 5.68 -11.38 14.17
N THR A 34 4.92 -11.54 15.26
CA THR A 34 4.06 -12.72 15.47
C THR A 34 3.00 -12.89 14.40
N LYS A 35 2.66 -11.82 13.66
CA LYS A 35 1.67 -11.84 12.58
C LYS A 35 2.21 -12.43 11.28
N VAL A 36 3.53 -12.41 11.05
CA VAL A 36 4.18 -12.89 9.82
C VAL A 36 5.09 -14.10 10.04
N TRP A 37 5.40 -14.45 11.30
CA TRP A 37 6.27 -15.58 11.65
C TRP A 37 5.81 -16.91 11.05
N SER A 38 4.50 -17.17 10.95
CA SER A 38 3.97 -18.43 10.42
C SER A 38 3.91 -18.47 8.89
N ALA A 39 4.23 -17.38 8.19
CA ALA A 39 4.18 -17.33 6.74
C ALA A 39 5.36 -18.10 6.14
N THR A 40 5.08 -18.98 5.17
CA THR A 40 6.12 -19.76 4.48
C THR A 40 6.47 -19.13 3.13
N ARG A 41 5.57 -18.31 2.59
CA ARG A 41 5.75 -17.60 1.31
C ARG A 41 5.63 -16.10 1.47
N ALA A 42 6.31 -15.33 0.62
CA ALA A 42 6.22 -13.87 0.64
C ALA A 42 4.78 -13.38 0.40
N MET A 43 4.04 -14.09 -0.46
CA MET A 43 2.63 -13.78 -0.72
C MET A 43 1.75 -13.94 0.51
N GLU A 44 1.98 -14.97 1.35
CA GLU A 44 1.22 -15.21 2.58
C GLU A 44 1.50 -14.14 3.63
N ALA A 45 2.79 -13.77 3.79
CA ALA A 45 3.19 -12.70 4.69
C ALA A 45 2.55 -11.37 4.27
N LYS A 46 2.62 -11.03 2.98
CA LYS A 46 1.98 -9.84 2.42
C LYS A 46 0.46 -9.86 2.63
N GLY A 47 -0.20 -10.99 2.35
CA GLY A 47 -1.64 -11.14 2.55
C GLY A 47 -2.06 -10.89 3.99
N THR A 48 -1.35 -11.49 4.94
CA THR A 48 -1.61 -11.30 6.37
C THR A 48 -1.44 -9.84 6.78
N LEU A 49 -0.36 -9.18 6.33
CA LEU A 49 -0.16 -7.76 6.60
C LEU A 49 -1.26 -6.88 6.01
N CYS A 50 -1.69 -7.16 4.78
CA CYS A 50 -2.82 -6.48 4.15
C CYS A 50 -4.12 -6.65 4.97
N ASP A 51 -4.39 -7.85 5.47
CA ASP A 51 -5.60 -8.13 6.26
C ASP A 51 -5.61 -7.44 7.63
N PHE A 52 -4.44 -7.28 8.26
CA PHE A 52 -4.33 -6.61 9.56
C PHE A 52 -4.31 -5.09 9.46
N PHE A 53 -3.53 -4.53 8.53
CA PHE A 53 -3.25 -3.09 8.49
C PHE A 53 -4.00 -2.36 7.38
N ASN A 54 -4.14 -2.99 6.22
CA ASN A 54 -4.71 -2.35 5.03
C ASN A 54 -6.04 -2.97 4.61
N ARG A 55 -6.78 -3.51 5.59
CA ARG A 55 -7.99 -4.29 5.34
C ARG A 55 -8.97 -3.49 4.50
N SER A 56 -9.44 -4.05 3.39
CA SER A 56 -10.44 -3.44 2.51
C SER A 56 -11.87 -3.51 3.11
N THR A 57 -12.03 -2.99 4.33
CA THR A 57 -13.34 -2.89 4.97
C THR A 57 -14.08 -1.63 4.49
N PRO A 58 -15.42 -1.62 4.48
CA PRO A 58 -16.20 -0.41 4.21
C PRO A 58 -15.81 0.77 5.11
N ARG A 59 -15.51 0.48 6.40
CA ARG A 59 -15.05 1.48 7.36
C ARG A 59 -13.74 2.13 6.93
N ASN A 60 -12.74 1.33 6.55
CA ASN A 60 -11.44 1.84 6.12
C ASN A 60 -11.56 2.66 4.83
N ARG A 61 -12.41 2.22 3.88
CA ARG A 61 -12.74 3.00 2.69
C ARG A 61 -13.32 4.37 3.05
N VAL A 62 -14.31 4.43 3.95
CA VAL A 62 -14.91 5.69 4.40
C VAL A 62 -13.88 6.60 5.06
N VAL A 63 -12.99 6.06 5.90
CA VAL A 63 -11.91 6.82 6.53
C VAL A 63 -10.96 7.42 5.49
N MET A 64 -10.56 6.63 4.48
CA MET A 64 -9.67 7.10 3.41
C MET A 64 -10.34 8.15 2.51
N THR A 65 -11.60 7.93 2.12
CA THR A 65 -12.38 8.92 1.36
C THR A 65 -12.53 10.23 2.14
N ARG A 66 -12.76 10.15 3.45
CA ARG A 66 -12.80 11.34 4.31
C ARG A 66 -11.47 12.08 4.32
N ARG A 67 -10.35 11.38 4.49
CA ARG A 67 -8.99 11.98 4.43
C ARG A 67 -8.75 12.67 3.10
N LEU A 68 -9.21 12.10 1.99
CA LEU A 68 -9.14 12.71 0.66
C LEU A 68 -9.92 14.02 0.57
N HIS A 69 -11.14 14.06 1.12
CA HIS A 69 -11.94 15.29 1.11
C HIS A 69 -11.41 16.37 2.05
N GLU A 70 -10.75 15.97 3.14
CA GLU A 70 -10.16 16.87 4.13
C GLU A 70 -8.71 17.23 3.80
N PHE A 71 -8.15 16.69 2.71
CA PHE A 71 -6.76 16.88 2.32
C PHE A 71 -6.46 18.35 2.04
N LYS A 72 -5.57 18.92 2.86
CA LYS A 72 -5.09 20.30 2.79
C LYS A 72 -3.63 20.34 3.18
N MET A 73 -2.87 21.23 2.56
CA MET A 73 -1.50 21.50 2.96
C MET A 73 -1.50 22.13 4.35
N GLU A 74 -0.80 21.52 5.29
CA GLU A 74 -0.70 22.04 6.65
C GLU A 74 0.25 23.25 6.71
N SER A 75 -0.03 24.18 7.62
CA SER A 75 0.85 25.33 7.82
C SER A 75 2.20 24.86 8.38
N GLY A 76 3.28 25.12 7.65
CA GLY A 76 4.64 24.76 8.06
C GLY A 76 5.18 23.46 7.47
N THR A 77 4.38 22.70 6.71
CA THR A 77 4.91 21.59 5.89
C THR A 77 5.53 22.12 4.60
N SER A 78 6.61 21.49 4.15
CA SER A 78 7.19 21.79 2.84
C SER A 78 6.32 21.25 1.70
N MET A 79 6.50 21.81 0.50
CA MET A 79 5.79 21.31 -0.69
C MET A 79 6.15 19.84 -1.00
N ALA A 80 7.39 19.42 -0.73
CA ALA A 80 7.82 18.04 -0.94
C ALA A 80 7.06 17.07 -0.01
N GLU A 81 6.99 17.38 1.28
CA GLU A 81 6.22 16.57 2.25
C GLU A 81 4.73 16.50 1.89
N HIS A 82 4.17 17.57 1.32
CA HIS A 82 2.79 17.59 0.85
C HIS A 82 2.56 16.71 -0.38
N LEU A 83 3.53 16.66 -1.30
CA LEU A 83 3.53 15.74 -2.44
C LEU A 83 3.64 14.29 -1.99
N ASP A 84 4.55 14.00 -1.05
CA ASP A 84 4.68 12.66 -0.48
C ASP A 84 3.37 12.23 0.21
N SER A 85 2.71 13.17 0.91
CA SER A 85 1.44 12.90 1.61
C SER A 85 0.29 12.54 0.67
N ILE A 86 0.21 13.13 -0.53
CA ILE A 86 -0.83 12.76 -1.50
C ILE A 86 -0.54 11.39 -2.14
N ASP A 87 0.74 11.06 -2.37
CA ASP A 87 1.14 9.75 -2.87
C ASP A 87 0.81 8.64 -1.87
N GLU A 88 1.11 8.87 -0.58
CA GLU A 88 0.71 7.97 0.51
C GLU A 88 -0.81 7.76 0.56
N LEU A 89 -1.58 8.85 0.41
CA LEU A 89 -3.03 8.79 0.40
C LEU A 89 -3.57 8.02 -0.81
N ALA A 90 -2.97 8.19 -1.99
CA ALA A 90 -3.34 7.47 -3.21
C ALA A 90 -3.08 5.96 -3.06
N VAL A 91 -1.93 5.58 -2.48
CA VAL A 91 -1.59 4.18 -2.16
C VAL A 91 -2.57 3.60 -1.13
N GLY A 92 -2.94 4.35 -0.08
CA GLY A 92 -3.91 3.93 0.93
C GLY A 92 -5.31 3.70 0.34
N LEU A 93 -5.76 4.58 -0.54
CA LEU A 93 -7.02 4.46 -1.28
C LEU A 93 -7.03 3.25 -2.23
N GLN A 94 -5.95 3.02 -2.97
CA GLN A 94 -5.79 1.84 -3.80
C GLN A 94 -5.87 0.55 -2.97
N THR A 95 -5.15 0.50 -1.85
CA THR A 95 -5.08 -0.71 -1.01
C THR A 95 -6.40 -1.00 -0.30
N THR A 96 -7.18 0.02 0.03
CA THR A 96 -8.52 -0.14 0.63
C THR A 96 -9.63 -0.38 -0.40
N GLY A 97 -9.33 -0.39 -1.70
CA GLY A 97 -10.27 -0.72 -2.78
C GLY A 97 -11.06 0.48 -3.32
N GLY A 98 -10.57 1.70 -3.13
CA GLY A 98 -11.13 2.93 -3.71
C GLY A 98 -10.07 3.73 -4.47
N PRO A 99 -9.46 3.18 -5.54
CA PRO A 99 -8.40 3.87 -6.27
C PRO A 99 -8.84 5.22 -6.81
N ILE A 100 -7.93 6.19 -6.78
CA ILE A 100 -8.09 7.52 -7.37
C ILE A 100 -7.22 7.62 -8.62
N ASP A 101 -7.80 8.05 -9.73
CA ASP A 101 -7.05 8.28 -10.97
C ASP A 101 -6.16 9.52 -10.85
N GLU A 102 -5.13 9.57 -11.69
CA GLU A 102 -4.12 10.63 -11.70
C GLU A 102 -4.71 12.03 -11.92
N SER A 103 -5.75 12.17 -12.75
CA SER A 103 -6.38 13.48 -12.99
C SER A 103 -7.06 13.99 -11.72
N ARG A 104 -7.76 13.12 -10.99
CA ARG A 104 -8.37 13.47 -9.70
C ARG A 104 -7.31 13.75 -8.63
N GLN A 105 -6.18 13.05 -8.63
CA GLN A 105 -5.07 13.35 -7.70
C GLN A 105 -4.56 14.77 -7.90
N HIS A 106 -4.30 15.19 -9.15
CA HIS A 106 -3.86 16.55 -9.44
C HIS A 106 -4.88 17.61 -9.02
N VAL A 107 -6.18 17.38 -9.26
CA VAL A 107 -7.23 18.30 -8.82
C VAL A 107 -7.23 18.45 -7.29
N VAL A 108 -7.13 17.33 -6.56
CA VAL A 108 -7.07 17.34 -5.10
C VAL A 108 -5.83 18.11 -4.63
N LEU A 109 -4.65 17.83 -5.19
CA LEU A 109 -3.41 18.51 -4.87
C LEU A 109 -3.53 20.03 -5.07
N LEU A 110 -3.99 20.48 -6.23
CA LEU A 110 -4.13 21.91 -6.54
C LEU A 110 -5.16 22.59 -5.63
N SER A 111 -6.26 21.89 -5.28
CA SER A 111 -7.29 22.42 -4.39
C SER A 111 -6.88 22.47 -2.91
N SER A 112 -5.83 21.74 -2.54
CA SER A 112 -5.34 21.59 -1.17
C SER A 112 -4.32 22.66 -0.76
N LEU A 113 -3.81 23.43 -1.72
CA LEU A 113 -2.84 24.49 -1.48
C LEU A 113 -3.47 25.66 -0.69
N PRO A 114 -2.70 26.34 0.16
CA PRO A 114 -3.18 27.52 0.86
C PRO A 114 -3.58 28.61 -0.14
N SER A 115 -4.65 29.34 0.16
CA SER A 115 -4.98 30.57 -0.57
C SER A 115 -3.85 31.58 -0.37
N GLU A 116 -3.40 32.19 -1.47
CA GLU A 116 -2.47 33.32 -1.47
C GLU A 116 -2.92 34.47 -0.55
#